data_AF-A0A8S9C273-F1
#
_entry.id   AF-A0A8S9C273-F1
#
_cell.length_a   1.000
_cell.length_b   1.000
_cell.length_c   1.000
_cell.angle_alpha   90.00
_cell.angle_beta   90.00
_cell.angle_gamma   90.00
#
_symmetry.space_group_name_H-M   'P 1'
#
loop_
_entity.id
_entity.type
_entity.pdbx_description
1 polymer ?
#
loop_
_entity_poly.entity_id
_entity_poly.type
_entity_poly.pdbx_seq_one_letter_code
_entity_poly.pdbx_strand_id
1 'polypeptide(L)'
;MSSFIFQDGARIPPTPPTDENIELTPDIREQRFAFLCIVDFEASMNEPNGTHEMTELPLVLLSTATPTLDVIDEFHTFVRPQRNTNWRNHQGIPQRVFNESPTFPEAWQKLLTFLDRYGATESNTLAITCGDWDFRAMLPAEQSFHSIDRLPLFENWCNIKHAFKLFTGKRANSMVRMLNVIGQELIGTHHSGIDDARNIANIARWLSQQGYVFKITSDGSVDEQDLQRQQVLQREKAEVNQAVEATRVARLSAGQTPPQEMFRNDSSFSMWDDDGIPTRLADGTPVSKSAINKRKKMWKAQQSLHEKYLDWRQSRV
;
A
#
# COMPACT_ATOMS: atom_id res chain seq x y z
N MET A 1 -65.15 37.46 0.95
CA MET A 1 -65.03 36.65 2.19
C MET A 1 -64.28 35.39 1.79
N SER A 2 -62.96 35.36 2.03
CA SER A 2 -62.31 34.48 3.03
C SER A 2 -62.50 32.99 2.72
N SER A 3 -61.49 32.13 2.63
CA SER A 3 -60.09 32.23 3.07
C SER A 3 -59.29 31.02 2.55
N PHE A 4 -58.09 31.32 2.06
CA PHE A 4 -56.83 30.57 2.09
C PHE A 4 -56.77 29.05 2.31
N ILE A 5 -56.23 28.42 1.27
CA ILE A 5 -55.44 27.19 1.25
C ILE A 5 -54.06 27.47 1.88
N PHE A 6 -53.56 26.57 2.73
CA PHE A 6 -52.11 26.40 2.94
C PHE A 6 -51.76 24.91 2.87
N GLN A 7 -50.95 24.58 1.86
CA GLN A 7 -50.21 23.33 1.74
C GLN A 7 -49.00 23.40 2.66
N ASP A 8 -48.93 22.50 3.63
CA ASP A 8 -47.74 22.25 4.44
C ASP A 8 -46.94 21.12 3.78
N GLY A 9 -45.74 21.42 3.32
CA GLY A 9 -44.93 20.51 2.50
C GLY A 9 -43.44 20.77 2.61
N ALA A 10 -42.94 21.08 3.81
CA ALA A 10 -41.51 21.12 4.06
C ALA A 10 -40.95 19.68 4.07
N ARG A 11 -40.28 19.31 2.98
CA ARG A 11 -39.55 18.03 2.84
C ARG A 11 -38.59 17.85 4.03
N ILE A 12 -38.74 16.73 4.73
CA ILE A 12 -37.76 16.24 5.70
C ILE A 12 -36.45 16.02 4.93
N PRO A 13 -35.32 16.65 5.31
CA PRO A 13 -34.05 16.33 4.69
C PRO A 13 -33.74 14.85 4.97
N PRO A 14 -33.28 14.08 3.97
CA PRO A 14 -32.95 12.67 4.18
C PRO A 14 -31.95 12.56 5.33
N THR A 15 -32.19 11.62 6.24
CA THR A 15 -31.18 11.19 7.20
C THR A 15 -29.89 10.90 6.44
N PRO A 16 -28.73 11.46 6.86
CA PRO A 16 -27.47 11.14 6.22
C PRO A 16 -27.29 9.62 6.26
N PRO A 17 -26.79 9.01 5.18
CA PRO A 17 -26.43 7.60 5.23
C PRO A 17 -25.52 7.38 6.43
N THR A 18 -25.84 6.39 7.25
CA THR A 18 -24.94 5.87 8.27
C THR A 18 -23.63 5.47 7.60
N ASP A 19 -22.52 5.51 8.34
CA ASP A 19 -21.18 5.08 7.91
C ASP A 19 -21.22 3.62 7.39
N GLU A 20 -21.75 3.41 6.19
CA GLU A 20 -21.38 2.27 5.39
C GLU A 20 -19.99 2.62 4.89
N ASN A 21 -19.00 1.96 5.50
CA ASN A 21 -17.66 1.85 4.98
C ASN A 21 -17.75 1.72 3.46
N ILE A 22 -17.38 2.77 2.74
CA ILE A 22 -16.94 2.63 1.36
C ILE A 22 -15.59 1.92 1.48
N GLU A 23 -15.64 0.62 1.76
CA GLU A 23 -14.54 -0.27 1.48
C GLU A 23 -14.37 -0.19 -0.02
N LEU A 24 -13.31 0.51 -0.46
CA LEU A 24 -12.77 0.33 -1.79
C LEU A 24 -12.46 -1.16 -1.90
N THR A 25 -13.39 -1.92 -2.48
CA THR A 25 -13.18 -3.32 -2.78
C THR A 25 -11.89 -3.40 -3.59
N PRO A 26 -10.86 -4.12 -3.13
CA PRO A 26 -9.61 -4.19 -3.87
C PRO A 26 -9.93 -4.71 -5.28
N ASP A 27 -9.54 -3.95 -6.31
CA ASP A 27 -9.63 -4.35 -7.72
C ASP A 27 -8.57 -5.43 -7.96
N ILE A 28 -8.80 -6.61 -7.38
CA ILE A 28 -7.89 -7.75 -7.47
C ILE A 28 -7.93 -8.23 -8.91
N ARG A 29 -6.77 -8.22 -9.56
CA ARG A 29 -6.61 -8.67 -10.95
C ARG A 29 -5.85 -9.97 -11.01
N GLU A 30 -6.24 -10.81 -11.96
CA GLU A 30 -5.53 -12.05 -12.27
C GLU A 30 -4.11 -11.75 -12.76
N GLN A 31 -3.15 -12.50 -12.23
CA GLN A 31 -1.75 -12.44 -12.67
C GLN A 31 -1.54 -13.31 -13.92
N ARG A 32 -0.54 -12.95 -14.73
CA ARG A 32 -0.20 -13.68 -15.97
C ARG A 32 0.57 -14.97 -15.73
N PHE A 33 1.31 -15.02 -14.63
CA PHE A 33 2.17 -16.14 -14.24
C PHE A 33 1.49 -16.89 -13.09
N ALA A 34 1.62 -18.22 -13.05
CA ALA A 34 1.12 -19.05 -11.96
C ALA A 34 1.94 -18.85 -10.68
N PHE A 35 3.23 -18.51 -10.83
CA PHE A 35 4.15 -18.28 -9.74
C PHE A 35 4.91 -16.97 -9.90
N LEU A 36 5.25 -16.35 -8.78
CA LEU A 36 6.27 -15.31 -8.71
C LEU A 36 7.39 -15.82 -7.81
N CYS A 37 8.64 -15.71 -8.25
CA CYS A 37 9.80 -16.06 -7.43
C CYS A 37 10.59 -14.80 -7.08
N ILE A 38 10.60 -14.48 -5.78
CA ILE A 38 11.26 -13.28 -5.26
C ILE A 38 12.67 -13.64 -4.85
N VAL A 39 13.65 -12.88 -5.33
CA VAL A 39 15.08 -13.13 -5.14
C VAL A 39 15.79 -11.84 -4.73
N ASP A 40 16.73 -11.95 -3.80
CA ASP A 40 17.68 -10.89 -3.45
C ASP A 40 19.01 -11.54 -3.06
N PHE A 41 19.99 -11.56 -3.97
CA PHE A 41 21.27 -12.21 -3.71
C PHE A 41 22.14 -11.33 -2.84
N GLU A 42 22.91 -11.98 -1.96
CA GLU A 42 24.01 -11.31 -1.27
C GLU A 42 25.32 -11.80 -1.83
N ALA A 43 26.32 -10.94 -1.79
CA ALA A 43 27.64 -11.23 -2.33
C ALA A 43 28.78 -10.71 -1.47
N SER A 44 29.96 -11.27 -1.71
CA SER A 44 31.19 -10.79 -1.11
C SER A 44 31.47 -9.34 -1.50
N MET A 45 32.01 -8.56 -0.55
CA MET A 45 32.37 -7.15 -0.74
C MET A 45 33.90 -6.96 -0.66
N ASN A 46 34.41 -5.92 -1.31
CA ASN A 46 35.82 -5.50 -1.31
C ASN A 46 36.79 -6.50 -1.96
N GLU A 47 36.31 -7.21 -2.98
CA GLU A 47 37.10 -8.13 -3.79
C GLU A 47 38.14 -7.40 -4.65
N PRO A 48 39.39 -7.88 -4.75
CA PRO A 48 40.35 -7.36 -5.73
C PRO A 48 39.72 -7.37 -7.13
N ASN A 49 39.84 -6.26 -7.85
CA ASN A 49 39.27 -6.06 -9.20
C ASN A 49 37.73 -6.04 -9.29
N GLY A 50 37.01 -5.97 -8.17
CA GLY A 50 35.53 -5.85 -8.17
C GLY A 50 34.80 -7.16 -8.52
N THR A 51 35.47 -8.31 -8.37
CA THR A 51 34.89 -9.63 -8.70
C THR A 51 34.09 -10.20 -7.54
N HIS A 52 32.83 -9.78 -7.42
CA HIS A 52 31.89 -10.29 -6.41
C HIS A 52 31.63 -11.80 -6.56
N GLU A 53 31.48 -12.50 -5.43
CA GLU A 53 31.03 -13.90 -5.38
C GLU A 53 29.72 -14.01 -4.60
N MET A 54 28.80 -14.86 -5.05
CA MET A 54 27.55 -15.07 -4.34
C MET A 54 27.80 -15.71 -2.97
N THR A 55 27.24 -15.12 -1.92
CA THR A 55 27.37 -15.59 -0.53
C THR A 55 26.03 -16.04 0.07
N GLU A 56 24.91 -15.63 -0.50
CA GLU A 56 23.57 -16.06 -0.09
C GLU A 56 22.67 -16.23 -1.32
N LEU A 57 21.93 -17.34 -1.35
CA LEU A 57 21.00 -17.70 -2.42
C LEU A 57 19.60 -17.93 -1.82
N PRO A 58 18.79 -16.88 -1.68
CA PRO A 58 17.40 -16.97 -1.25
C PRO A 58 16.43 -16.97 -2.43
N LEU A 59 15.27 -17.59 -2.23
CA LEU A 59 14.10 -17.46 -3.10
C LEU A 59 12.83 -17.65 -2.27
N VAL A 60 11.89 -16.70 -2.36
CA VAL A 60 10.54 -16.83 -1.82
C VAL A 60 9.58 -17.10 -2.97
N LEU A 61 8.85 -18.22 -2.92
CA LEU A 61 7.94 -18.62 -3.98
C LEU A 61 6.49 -18.26 -3.60
N LEU A 62 5.85 -17.47 -4.44
CA LEU A 62 4.46 -17.04 -4.29
C LEU A 62 3.57 -17.75 -5.32
N SER A 63 2.41 -18.24 -4.88
CA SER A 63 1.34 -18.64 -5.80
C SER A 63 0.46 -17.46 -6.15
N THR A 64 0.09 -17.33 -7.42
CA THR A 64 -0.87 -16.31 -7.87
C THR A 64 -2.31 -16.81 -7.95
N ALA A 65 -2.56 -18.06 -7.53
CA ALA A 65 -3.90 -18.66 -7.53
C ALA A 65 -4.86 -17.95 -6.56
N THR A 66 -4.32 -17.21 -5.59
CA THR A 66 -5.08 -16.40 -4.63
C THR A 66 -4.79 -14.91 -4.83
N PRO A 67 -5.77 -14.04 -4.56
CA PRO A 67 -5.58 -12.59 -4.54
C PRO A 67 -4.42 -12.09 -3.66
N THR A 68 -4.13 -12.86 -2.61
CA THR A 68 -3.20 -12.52 -1.54
C THR A 68 -1.75 -12.81 -1.89
N LEU A 69 -1.48 -13.46 -3.04
CA LEU A 69 -0.17 -13.97 -3.44
C LEU A 69 0.50 -14.73 -2.30
N ASP A 70 -0.07 -15.89 -1.94
CA ASP A 70 0.40 -16.63 -0.77
C ASP A 70 1.80 -17.20 -0.99
N VAL A 71 2.64 -17.08 0.04
CA VAL A 71 3.93 -17.77 0.09
C VAL A 71 3.65 -19.25 0.22
N ILE A 72 4.11 -20.02 -0.77
CA ILE A 72 3.91 -21.47 -0.81
C ILE A 72 5.16 -22.24 -0.36
N ASP A 73 6.35 -21.68 -0.55
CA ASP A 73 7.61 -22.26 -0.07
C ASP A 73 8.74 -21.22 -0.10
N GLU A 74 9.84 -21.52 0.58
CA GLU A 74 11.06 -20.73 0.56
C GLU A 74 12.27 -21.64 0.32
N PHE A 75 13.20 -21.19 -0.50
CA PHE A 75 14.53 -21.77 -0.64
C PHE A 75 15.53 -20.80 -0.03
N HIS A 76 16.44 -21.32 0.80
CA HIS A 76 17.51 -20.51 1.37
C HIS A 76 18.75 -21.35 1.59
N THR A 77 19.88 -20.84 1.13
CA THR A 77 21.20 -21.35 1.51
C THR A 77 22.21 -20.23 1.47
N PHE A 78 23.16 -20.26 2.41
CA PHE A 78 24.43 -19.58 2.19
C PHE A 78 25.25 -20.31 1.14
N VAL A 79 26.19 -19.60 0.53
CA VAL A 79 27.06 -20.11 -0.53
C VAL A 79 28.50 -19.85 -0.12
N ARG A 80 29.37 -20.85 -0.33
CA ARG A 80 30.80 -20.73 -0.07
C ARG A 80 31.52 -20.12 -1.28
N PRO A 81 32.13 -18.92 -1.15
CA PRO A 81 32.95 -18.34 -2.21
C PRO A 81 34.17 -19.20 -2.55
N GLN A 82 34.59 -19.20 -3.82
CA GLN A 82 35.67 -20.04 -4.35
C GLN A 82 36.79 -19.27 -5.08
N ARG A 83 36.57 -18.03 -5.51
CA ARG A 83 37.56 -17.16 -6.17
C ARG A 83 38.49 -16.50 -5.15
N ASN A 84 37.94 -15.91 -4.09
CA ASN A 84 38.69 -15.25 -3.04
C ASN A 84 38.48 -15.92 -1.69
N THR A 85 39.50 -16.64 -1.23
CA THR A 85 39.49 -17.30 0.08
C THR A 85 39.69 -16.34 1.26
N ASN A 86 40.04 -15.07 1.01
CA ASN A 86 40.31 -14.05 2.03
C ASN A 86 39.20 -12.99 2.13
N TRP A 87 38.02 -13.28 1.59
CA TRP A 87 36.86 -12.39 1.69
C TRP A 87 36.43 -12.20 3.16
N ARG A 88 35.79 -11.06 3.44
CA ARG A 88 35.25 -10.76 4.77
C ARG A 88 33.74 -10.75 4.72
N ASN A 89 33.11 -11.43 5.68
CA ASN A 89 31.68 -11.31 5.86
C ASN A 89 31.31 -9.97 6.52
N HIS A 90 30.38 -9.25 5.90
CA HIS A 90 29.83 -7.99 6.41
C HIS A 90 28.39 -8.16 6.95
N GLN A 91 27.78 -9.33 6.78
CA GLN A 91 26.41 -9.65 7.19
C GLN A 91 26.27 -10.02 8.68
N GLY A 92 27.36 -9.94 9.46
CA GLY A 92 27.36 -10.35 10.88
C GLY A 92 27.25 -11.87 11.13
N ILE A 93 27.16 -12.68 10.07
CA ILE A 93 27.16 -14.14 10.13
C ILE A 93 28.57 -14.70 10.43
N PRO A 94 28.74 -15.71 11.29
CA PRO A 94 30.05 -16.31 11.52
C PRO A 94 30.66 -16.92 10.25
N GLN A 95 31.93 -16.66 9.96
CA GLN A 95 32.64 -17.16 8.75
C GLN A 95 32.52 -18.69 8.57
N ARG A 96 32.48 -19.44 9.68
CA ARG A 96 32.30 -20.90 9.67
C ARG A 96 31.02 -21.36 8.94
N VAL A 97 29.95 -20.55 8.99
CA VAL A 97 28.69 -20.87 8.30
C VAL A 97 28.93 -20.98 6.80
N PHE A 98 29.64 -20.01 6.21
CA PHE A 98 29.99 -20.05 4.79
C PHE A 98 31.00 -21.15 4.47
N ASN A 99 31.97 -21.41 5.36
CA ASN A 99 32.94 -22.49 5.13
C ASN A 99 32.28 -23.89 5.05
N GLU A 100 31.22 -24.09 5.83
CA GLU A 100 30.40 -25.31 5.90
C GLU A 100 29.25 -25.33 4.86
N SER A 101 29.03 -24.20 4.17
CA SER A 101 27.98 -24.06 3.16
C SER A 101 28.34 -24.74 1.83
N PRO A 102 27.34 -25.11 1.02
CA PRO A 102 27.57 -25.61 -0.33
C PRO A 102 28.32 -24.59 -1.20
N THR A 103 29.04 -25.10 -2.19
CA THR A 103 29.55 -24.26 -3.29
C THR A 103 28.39 -23.74 -4.14
N PHE A 104 28.65 -22.74 -5.00
CA PHE A 104 27.62 -22.24 -5.91
C PHE A 104 27.02 -23.35 -6.80
N PRO A 105 27.81 -24.25 -7.45
CA PRO A 105 27.23 -25.36 -8.21
C PRO A 105 26.30 -26.27 -7.40
N GLU A 106 26.67 -26.59 -6.16
CA GLU A 106 25.86 -27.42 -5.26
C GLU A 106 24.57 -26.70 -4.83
N ALA A 107 24.68 -25.43 -4.46
CA ALA A 107 23.54 -24.59 -4.10
C ALA A 107 22.58 -24.41 -5.29
N TRP A 108 23.13 -24.21 -6.49
CA TRP A 108 22.39 -24.07 -7.73
C TRP A 108 21.60 -25.34 -8.06
N GLN A 109 22.22 -26.51 -7.95
CA GLN A 109 21.53 -27.78 -8.19
C GLN A 109 20.36 -28.00 -7.20
N LYS A 110 20.54 -27.58 -5.94
CA LYS A 110 19.45 -27.61 -4.94
C LYS A 110 18.32 -26.65 -5.30
N LEU A 111 18.63 -25.45 -5.80
CA LEU A 111 17.63 -24.50 -6.30
C LEU A 111 16.86 -25.06 -7.50
N LEU A 112 17.55 -25.66 -8.47
CA LEU A 112 16.89 -26.29 -9.63
C LEU A 112 15.95 -27.41 -9.19
N THR A 113 16.40 -28.25 -8.24
CA THR A 113 15.55 -29.30 -7.65
C THR A 113 14.35 -28.69 -6.92
N PHE A 114 14.54 -27.58 -6.21
CA PHE A 114 13.45 -26.86 -5.54
C PHE A 114 12.40 -26.38 -6.56
N LEU A 115 12.81 -25.75 -7.66
CA LEU A 115 11.93 -25.23 -8.71
C LEU A 115 11.19 -26.34 -9.46
N ASP A 116 11.87 -27.47 -9.73
CA ASP A 116 11.30 -28.64 -10.41
C ASP A 116 10.12 -29.25 -9.64
N ARG A 117 10.17 -29.27 -8.30
CA ARG A 117 9.05 -29.74 -7.45
C ARG A 117 7.74 -28.97 -7.70
N TYR A 118 7.84 -27.72 -8.14
CA TYR A 118 6.70 -26.86 -8.45
C TYR A 118 6.40 -26.76 -9.95
N GLY A 119 7.21 -27.39 -10.81
CA GLY A 119 7.15 -27.23 -12.25
C GLY A 119 7.35 -25.78 -12.69
N ALA A 120 8.18 -25.02 -11.96
CA ALA A 120 8.43 -23.61 -12.24
C ALA A 120 9.36 -23.45 -13.45
N THR A 121 8.86 -22.82 -14.50
CA THR A 121 9.56 -22.54 -15.76
C THR A 121 9.35 -21.09 -16.19
N GLU A 122 10.10 -20.62 -17.17
CA GLU A 122 9.96 -19.28 -17.76
C GLU A 122 8.57 -19.01 -18.35
N SER A 123 7.81 -20.06 -18.70
CA SER A 123 6.48 -19.92 -19.28
C SER A 123 5.38 -19.68 -18.24
N ASN A 124 5.60 -20.06 -16.97
CA ASN A 124 4.58 -19.97 -15.92
C ASN A 124 5.04 -19.21 -14.67
N THR A 125 6.31 -18.83 -14.58
CA THR A 125 6.90 -18.19 -13.41
C THR A 125 7.60 -16.89 -13.82
N LEU A 126 7.44 -15.85 -13.00
CA LEU A 126 8.16 -14.58 -13.18
C LEU A 126 9.07 -14.32 -11.98
N ALA A 127 10.35 -14.11 -12.27
CA ALA A 127 11.32 -13.68 -11.26
C ALA A 127 11.16 -12.20 -10.92
N ILE A 128 11.30 -11.86 -9.63
CA ILE A 128 11.19 -10.50 -9.11
C ILE A 128 12.38 -10.19 -8.20
N THR A 129 13.02 -9.03 -8.42
CA THR A 129 14.18 -8.54 -7.66
C THR A 129 14.03 -7.06 -7.29
N CYS A 130 14.80 -6.60 -6.29
CA CYS A 130 14.85 -5.17 -5.92
C CYS A 130 15.96 -4.39 -6.68
N GLY A 131 15.99 -4.56 -7.99
CA GLY A 131 17.01 -3.98 -8.86
C GLY A 131 17.40 -4.94 -9.97
N ASP A 132 18.25 -4.48 -10.86
CA ASP A 132 18.69 -5.32 -11.97
C ASP A 132 19.98 -6.08 -11.66
N TRP A 133 20.67 -5.76 -10.56
CA TRP A 133 22.03 -6.25 -10.31
C TRP A 133 22.09 -7.78 -10.16
N ASP A 134 21.12 -8.39 -9.47
CA ASP A 134 21.03 -9.84 -9.24
C ASP A 134 21.11 -10.65 -10.54
N PHE A 135 20.22 -10.36 -11.49
CA PHE A 135 20.12 -11.12 -12.74
C PHE A 135 20.91 -10.53 -13.90
N ARG A 136 21.22 -9.22 -13.88
CA ARG A 136 22.02 -8.59 -14.94
C ARG A 136 23.52 -8.78 -14.74
N ALA A 137 23.99 -8.86 -13.50
CA ALA A 137 25.42 -8.88 -13.18
C ALA A 137 25.82 -10.07 -12.32
N MET A 138 25.22 -10.25 -11.13
CA MET A 138 25.69 -11.22 -10.14
C MET A 138 25.55 -12.67 -10.65
N LEU A 139 24.34 -13.10 -11.00
CA LEU A 139 24.10 -14.47 -11.45
C LEU A 139 24.86 -14.82 -12.74
N PRO A 140 24.86 -13.99 -13.81
CA PRO A 140 25.65 -14.29 -15.00
C PRO A 140 27.15 -14.41 -14.74
N ALA A 141 27.72 -13.58 -13.85
CA ALA A 141 29.13 -13.65 -13.50
C ALA A 141 29.45 -14.96 -12.74
N GLU A 142 28.58 -15.34 -11.80
CA GLU A 142 28.72 -16.58 -11.03
C GLU A 142 28.62 -17.81 -11.94
N GLN A 143 27.59 -17.87 -12.78
CA GLN A 143 27.41 -18.94 -13.77
C GLN A 143 28.58 -19.04 -14.74
N SER A 144 29.08 -17.93 -15.27
CA SER A 144 30.20 -17.92 -16.20
C SER A 144 31.49 -18.48 -15.60
N PHE A 145 31.77 -18.21 -14.34
CA PHE A 145 32.99 -18.72 -13.69
C PHE A 145 32.91 -20.21 -13.39
N HIS A 146 31.75 -20.69 -12.96
CA HIS A 146 31.54 -22.11 -12.67
C HIS A 146 31.17 -22.95 -13.90
N SER A 147 31.13 -22.33 -15.10
CA SER A 147 30.71 -22.98 -16.34
C SER A 147 29.32 -23.63 -16.24
N ILE A 148 28.39 -22.91 -15.60
CA ILE A 148 26.99 -23.32 -15.44
C ILE A 148 26.14 -22.62 -16.49
N ASP A 149 25.26 -23.39 -17.12
CA ASP A 149 24.32 -22.86 -18.10
C ASP A 149 23.32 -21.89 -17.48
N ARG A 150 22.92 -20.90 -18.27
CA ARG A 150 21.89 -19.95 -17.88
C ARG A 150 20.54 -20.65 -17.75
N LEU A 151 19.75 -20.24 -16.77
CA LEU A 151 18.39 -20.74 -16.58
C LEU A 151 17.40 -19.78 -17.25
N PRO A 152 16.63 -20.21 -18.26
CA PRO A 152 15.70 -19.33 -18.98
C PRO A 152 14.75 -18.53 -18.07
N LEU A 153 14.33 -19.12 -16.95
CA LEU A 153 13.48 -18.48 -15.94
C LEU A 153 14.05 -17.14 -15.41
N PHE A 154 15.37 -17.01 -15.35
CA PHE A 154 16.04 -15.82 -14.81
C PHE A 154 16.62 -14.88 -15.88
N GLU A 155 16.42 -15.17 -17.17
CA GLU A 155 16.81 -14.27 -18.25
C GLU A 155 15.88 -13.06 -18.38
N ASN A 156 14.65 -13.17 -17.87
CA ASN A 156 13.67 -12.10 -17.85
C ASN A 156 13.06 -11.95 -16.46
N TRP A 157 13.05 -10.73 -15.93
CA TRP A 157 12.59 -10.46 -14.56
C TRP A 157 11.79 -9.17 -14.46
N CYS A 158 11.05 -9.05 -13.36
CA CYS A 158 10.43 -7.81 -12.91
C CYS A 158 11.34 -7.15 -11.87
N ASN A 159 11.78 -5.93 -12.16
CA ASN A 159 12.41 -5.07 -11.17
C ASN A 159 11.30 -4.38 -10.37
N ILE A 160 11.13 -4.78 -9.11
CA ILE A 160 10.01 -4.30 -8.30
C ILE A 160 10.03 -2.78 -8.08
N LYS A 161 11.20 -2.13 -8.19
CA LYS A 161 11.31 -0.66 -8.11
C LYS A 161 10.62 0.01 -9.30
N HIS A 162 10.69 -0.60 -10.48
CA HIS A 162 10.00 -0.11 -11.67
C HIS A 162 8.49 -0.31 -11.53
N ALA A 163 8.06 -1.52 -11.15
CA ALA A 163 6.66 -1.83 -10.87
C ALA A 163 6.05 -0.86 -9.83
N PHE A 164 6.75 -0.65 -8.72
CA PHE A 164 6.33 0.24 -7.65
C PHE A 164 6.23 1.70 -8.10
N LYS A 165 7.25 2.20 -8.82
CA LYS A 165 7.26 3.58 -9.32
C LYS A 165 6.14 3.81 -10.33
N LEU A 166 5.94 2.87 -11.25
CA LEU A 166 4.84 2.91 -12.21
C LEU A 166 3.52 3.02 -11.44
N PHE A 167 3.25 2.07 -10.56
CA PHE A 167 1.96 1.97 -9.88
C PHE A 167 1.66 3.14 -8.93
N THR A 168 2.64 3.56 -8.14
CA THR A 168 2.43 4.59 -7.09
C THR A 168 2.71 6.01 -7.55
N GLY A 169 3.38 6.18 -8.70
CA GLY A 169 3.94 7.47 -9.13
C GLY A 169 5.11 7.98 -8.28
N LYS A 170 5.45 7.30 -7.18
CA LYS A 170 6.49 7.71 -6.23
C LYS A 170 7.82 7.06 -6.60
N ARG A 171 8.91 7.82 -6.56
CA ARG A 171 10.26 7.27 -6.68
C ARG A 171 10.66 6.61 -5.36
N ALA A 172 10.84 5.30 -5.38
CA ALA A 172 11.44 4.54 -4.28
C ALA A 172 12.63 3.75 -4.82
N ASN A 173 13.83 4.18 -4.43
CA ASN A 173 15.07 3.63 -4.99
C ASN A 173 15.63 2.44 -4.17
N SER A 174 14.94 2.02 -3.11
CA SER A 174 15.32 0.87 -2.27
C SER A 174 14.09 0.20 -1.66
N MET A 175 14.23 -1.05 -1.24
CA MET A 175 13.19 -1.84 -0.56
C MET A 175 12.67 -1.12 0.70
N VAL A 176 13.57 -0.64 1.58
CA VAL A 176 13.20 0.13 2.79
C VAL A 176 12.36 1.36 2.45
N ARG A 177 12.69 2.09 1.37
CA ARG A 177 11.90 3.25 0.96
C ARG A 177 10.51 2.85 0.45
N MET A 178 10.40 1.73 -0.26
CA MET A 178 9.09 1.21 -0.69
C MET A 178 8.23 0.84 0.51
N LEU A 179 8.79 0.12 1.50
CA LEU A 179 8.11 -0.21 2.76
C LEU A 179 7.59 1.05 3.48
N ASN A 180 8.46 2.06 3.65
CA ASN A 180 8.07 3.33 4.26
C ASN A 180 6.91 4.02 3.52
N VAL A 181 6.90 3.97 2.18
CA VAL A 181 5.83 4.58 1.37
C VAL A 181 4.48 3.89 1.58
N ILE A 182 4.48 2.57 1.80
CA ILE A 182 3.25 1.79 2.02
C ILE A 182 2.91 1.63 3.51
N GLY A 183 3.70 2.23 4.40
CA GLY A 183 3.47 2.20 5.84
C GLY A 183 3.74 0.83 6.48
N GLN A 184 4.64 0.04 5.91
CA GLN A 184 5.05 -1.26 6.45
C GLN A 184 6.44 -1.15 7.10
N GLU A 185 6.63 -1.89 8.18
CA GLU A 185 7.93 -2.01 8.86
C GLU A 185 8.80 -3.07 8.17
N LEU A 186 10.12 -2.90 8.22
CA LEU A 186 11.06 -3.92 7.78
C LEU A 186 10.98 -5.13 8.71
N ILE A 187 10.83 -6.32 8.12
CA ILE A 187 10.85 -7.59 8.83
C ILE A 187 12.26 -8.17 8.77
N GLY A 188 12.80 -8.60 9.91
CA GLY A 188 14.11 -9.26 9.97
C GLY A 188 15.28 -8.29 9.88
N THR A 189 16.38 -8.72 9.26
CA THR A 189 17.63 -7.96 9.18
C THR A 189 17.89 -7.49 7.76
N HIS A 190 18.03 -6.17 7.57
CA HIS A 190 18.40 -5.62 6.27
C HIS A 190 19.79 -6.13 5.84
N HIS A 191 19.96 -6.52 4.57
CA HIS A 191 21.14 -7.21 4.02
C HIS A 191 21.31 -8.66 4.46
N SER A 192 20.24 -9.28 4.99
CA SER A 192 20.06 -10.73 4.91
C SER A 192 19.19 -11.00 3.69
N GLY A 193 19.72 -11.75 2.73
CA GLY A 193 19.04 -11.96 1.44
C GLY A 193 17.66 -12.60 1.60
N ILE A 194 17.47 -13.54 2.52
CA ILE A 194 16.15 -14.14 2.76
C ILE A 194 15.15 -13.16 3.39
N ASP A 195 15.59 -12.32 4.33
CA ASP A 195 14.71 -11.33 4.94
C ASP A 195 14.37 -10.22 3.94
N ASP A 196 15.34 -9.79 3.13
CA ASP A 196 15.09 -8.81 2.07
C ASP A 196 14.14 -9.40 1.00
N ALA A 197 14.29 -10.66 0.60
CA ALA A 197 13.36 -11.36 -0.29
C ALA A 197 11.93 -11.44 0.28
N ARG A 198 11.77 -11.69 1.59
CA ARG A 198 10.45 -11.66 2.27
C ARG A 198 9.84 -10.27 2.27
N ASN A 199 10.63 -9.22 2.50
CA ASN A 199 10.15 -7.85 2.43
C ASN A 199 9.74 -7.45 1.00
N ILE A 200 10.50 -7.87 -0.01
CA ILE A 200 10.13 -7.68 -1.42
C ILE A 200 8.85 -8.44 -1.73
N ALA A 201 8.68 -9.65 -1.21
CA ALA A 201 7.43 -10.40 -1.33
C ALA A 201 6.25 -9.63 -0.73
N ASN A 202 6.40 -9.03 0.45
CA ASN A 202 5.36 -8.20 1.06
C ASN A 202 4.98 -6.97 0.21
N ILE A 203 5.98 -6.32 -0.39
CA ILE A 203 5.73 -5.22 -1.35
C ILE A 203 4.97 -5.75 -2.57
N ALA A 204 5.34 -6.93 -3.08
CA ALA A 204 4.67 -7.53 -4.23
C ALA A 204 3.20 -7.89 -3.92
N ARG A 205 2.95 -8.46 -2.74
CA ARG A 205 1.60 -8.73 -2.22
C ARG A 205 0.78 -7.44 -2.12
N TRP A 206 1.34 -6.38 -1.56
CA TRP A 206 0.68 -5.09 -1.47
C TRP A 206 0.31 -4.55 -2.86
N LEU A 207 1.26 -4.56 -3.82
CA LEU A 207 0.99 -4.12 -5.19
C LEU A 207 -0.15 -4.92 -5.84
N SER A 208 -0.15 -6.25 -5.70
CA SER A 208 -1.22 -7.12 -6.22
C SER A 208 -2.58 -6.82 -5.59
N GLN A 209 -2.63 -6.61 -4.27
CA GLN A 209 -3.85 -6.24 -3.56
C GLN A 209 -4.40 -4.87 -4.00
N GLN A 210 -3.54 -3.98 -4.49
CA GLN A 210 -3.95 -2.71 -5.10
C GLN A 210 -4.33 -2.84 -6.59
N GLY A 211 -4.26 -4.04 -7.17
CA GLY A 211 -4.64 -4.32 -8.56
C GLY A 211 -3.50 -4.28 -9.57
N TYR A 212 -2.23 -4.28 -9.12
CA TYR A 212 -1.09 -4.35 -10.03
C TYR A 212 -0.91 -5.76 -10.61
N VAL A 213 -0.68 -5.84 -11.92
CA VAL A 213 -0.35 -7.09 -12.62
C VAL A 213 1.13 -7.07 -12.98
N PHE A 214 1.90 -8.05 -12.49
CA PHE A 214 3.34 -8.10 -12.70
C PHE A 214 3.71 -8.45 -14.14
N LYS A 215 4.77 -7.80 -14.62
CA LYS A 215 5.30 -7.94 -15.98
C LYS A 215 6.83 -7.92 -15.96
N ILE A 216 7.42 -8.41 -17.04
CA ILE A 216 8.86 -8.30 -17.29
C ILE A 216 9.20 -6.82 -17.47
N THR A 217 10.30 -6.38 -16.84
CA THR A 217 10.83 -5.01 -16.97
C THR A 217 12.33 -4.99 -17.27
N SER A 218 12.96 -6.15 -17.43
CA SER A 218 14.41 -6.33 -17.59
C SER A 218 14.95 -5.78 -18.92
N ASP A 219 14.10 -5.60 -19.91
CA ASP A 219 14.42 -4.98 -21.20
C ASP A 219 14.34 -3.44 -21.17
N GLY A 220 13.92 -2.86 -20.05
CA GLY A 220 13.70 -1.43 -19.91
C GLY A 220 12.48 -0.91 -20.68
N SER A 221 11.65 -1.82 -21.24
CA SER A 221 10.42 -1.45 -21.91
C SER A 221 9.43 -0.85 -20.91
N VAL A 222 8.75 0.22 -21.34
CA VAL A 222 7.62 0.79 -20.63
C VAL A 222 6.39 0.45 -21.45
N ASP A 223 5.49 -0.34 -20.87
CA ASP A 223 4.19 -0.60 -21.47
C ASP A 223 3.35 0.70 -21.40
N GLU A 224 3.29 1.45 -22.50
CA GLU A 224 2.56 2.71 -22.58
C GLU A 224 1.08 2.55 -22.22
N GLN A 225 0.49 1.39 -22.50
CA GLN A 225 -0.91 1.12 -22.15
C GLN A 225 -1.07 0.99 -20.64
N ASP A 226 -0.12 0.38 -19.95
CA ASP A 226 -0.13 0.35 -18.48
C ASP A 226 0.08 1.73 -17.89
N LEU A 227 0.98 2.52 -18.45
CA LEU A 227 1.23 3.87 -17.96
C LEU A 227 -0.04 4.73 -18.05
N GLN A 228 -0.73 4.67 -19.19
CA GLN A 228 -2.02 5.35 -19.38
C GLN A 228 -3.09 4.81 -18.42
N ARG A 229 -3.22 3.50 -18.28
CA ARG A 229 -4.20 2.88 -17.37
C ARG A 229 -3.93 3.23 -15.91
N GLN A 230 -2.67 3.26 -15.49
CA GLN A 230 -2.30 3.63 -14.12
C GLN A 230 -2.53 5.11 -13.85
N GLN A 231 -2.30 5.99 -14.84
CA GLN A 231 -2.70 7.38 -14.72
C GLN A 231 -4.22 7.53 -14.54
N VAL A 232 -5.03 6.71 -15.21
CA VAL A 232 -6.48 6.67 -15.00
C VAL A 232 -6.82 6.19 -13.58
N LEU A 233 -6.29 5.04 -13.15
CA LEU A 233 -6.53 4.51 -11.80
C LEU A 233 -6.10 5.49 -10.69
N GLN A 234 -4.98 6.18 -10.87
CA GLN A 234 -4.52 7.20 -9.92
C GLN A 234 -5.45 8.41 -9.88
N ARG A 235 -5.97 8.86 -11.04
CA ARG A 235 -6.96 9.94 -11.10
C ARG A 235 -8.25 9.53 -10.41
N GLU A 236 -8.78 8.35 -10.70
CA GLU A 236 -9.98 7.82 -10.05
C GLU A 236 -9.81 7.73 -8.53
N LYS A 237 -8.68 7.17 -8.05
CA LYS A 237 -8.38 7.09 -6.62
C LYS A 237 -8.22 8.48 -5.99
N ALA A 238 -7.62 9.44 -6.70
CA ALA A 238 -7.49 10.82 -6.22
C ALA A 238 -8.84 11.54 -6.16
N GLU A 239 -9.70 11.35 -7.16
CA GLU A 239 -11.07 11.89 -7.20
C GLU A 239 -11.91 11.34 -6.05
N VAL A 240 -11.85 10.04 -5.80
CA VAL A 240 -12.52 9.42 -4.65
C VAL A 240 -12.00 10.00 -3.34
N ASN A 241 -10.67 10.06 -3.15
CA ASN A 241 -10.08 10.64 -1.93
C ASN A 241 -10.47 12.11 -1.73
N GLN A 242 -10.52 12.89 -2.82
CA GLN A 242 -10.94 14.29 -2.78
C GLN A 242 -12.43 14.42 -2.44
N ALA A 243 -13.29 13.56 -2.97
CA ALA A 243 -14.71 13.53 -2.64
C ALA A 243 -14.96 13.15 -1.16
N VAL A 244 -14.20 12.19 -0.64
CA VAL A 244 -14.23 11.81 0.79
C VAL A 244 -13.79 12.97 1.67
N GLU A 245 -12.67 13.62 1.35
CA GLU A 245 -12.17 14.77 2.11
C GLU A 245 -13.12 15.97 2.03
N ALA A 246 -13.69 16.27 0.85
CA ALA A 246 -14.66 17.35 0.68
C ALA A 246 -15.91 17.10 1.52
N THR A 247 -16.41 15.86 1.56
CA THR A 247 -17.54 15.45 2.39
C THR A 247 -17.21 15.62 3.88
N ARG A 248 -16.01 15.22 4.30
CA ARG A 248 -15.53 15.38 5.69
C ARG A 248 -15.44 16.85 6.08
N VAL A 249 -14.87 17.70 5.22
CA VAL A 249 -14.74 19.15 5.45
C VAL A 249 -16.12 19.81 5.51
N ALA A 250 -17.05 19.48 4.61
CA ALA A 250 -18.41 20.02 4.63
C ALA A 250 -19.18 19.65 5.92
N ARG A 251 -18.97 18.43 6.43
CA ARG A 251 -19.57 18.01 7.71
C ARG A 251 -18.99 18.76 8.90
N LEU A 252 -17.67 18.96 8.91
CA LEU A 252 -17.02 19.72 9.98
C LEU A 252 -17.40 21.20 9.92
N SER A 253 -17.47 21.81 8.73
CA SER A 253 -17.85 23.22 8.58
C SER A 253 -19.31 23.50 8.95
N ALA A 254 -20.22 22.51 8.90
CA ALA A 254 -21.56 22.65 9.46
C ALA A 254 -21.55 22.94 10.99
N GLY A 255 -20.46 22.57 11.68
CA GLY A 255 -20.20 22.93 13.07
C GLY A 255 -19.70 24.36 13.28
N GLN A 256 -19.51 25.18 12.24
CA GLN A 256 -18.92 26.52 12.38
C GLN A 256 -19.75 27.45 13.28
N THR A 257 -21.08 27.34 13.24
CA THR A 257 -21.98 28.17 14.06
C THR A 257 -22.01 27.67 15.50
N PRO A 258 -21.70 28.51 16.51
CA PRO A 258 -21.87 28.17 17.92
C PRO A 258 -23.33 27.78 18.22
N PRO A 259 -23.59 26.79 19.09
CA PRO A 259 -24.95 26.34 19.37
C PRO A 259 -25.84 27.44 19.97
N GLN A 260 -25.26 28.43 20.66
CA GLN A 260 -25.98 29.60 21.20
C GLN A 260 -26.46 30.59 20.13
N GLU A 261 -25.91 30.51 18.92
CA GLU A 261 -26.24 31.42 17.81
C GLU A 261 -27.18 30.78 16.78
N MET A 262 -27.33 29.44 16.78
CA MET A 262 -28.00 28.72 15.69
C MET A 262 -29.48 29.09 15.47
N PHE A 263 -30.15 29.66 16.47
CA PHE A 263 -31.56 30.09 16.38
C PHE A 263 -31.75 31.61 16.37
N ARG A 264 -30.68 32.42 16.45
CA ARG A 264 -30.80 33.88 16.62
C ARG A 264 -31.16 34.62 15.35
N ASN A 265 -30.89 34.03 14.19
CA ASN A 265 -31.18 34.64 12.88
C ASN A 265 -32.55 34.24 12.31
N ASP A 266 -33.34 33.44 13.05
CA ASP A 266 -34.68 33.05 12.64
C ASP A 266 -35.69 34.11 13.10
N SER A 267 -36.26 34.85 12.14
CA SER A 267 -37.23 35.91 12.38
C SER A 267 -38.56 35.42 12.97
N SER A 268 -38.75 34.11 13.07
CA SER A 268 -39.93 33.50 13.70
C SER A 268 -39.91 33.58 15.22
N PHE A 269 -38.81 34.03 15.84
CA PHE A 269 -38.65 34.12 17.30
C PHE A 269 -38.31 35.54 17.75
N SER A 270 -38.71 35.86 18.99
CA SER A 270 -38.50 37.19 19.59
C SER A 270 -37.71 37.18 20.90
N MET A 271 -37.62 36.02 21.58
CA MET A 271 -36.88 35.86 22.83
C MET A 271 -36.20 34.50 22.90
N TRP A 272 -35.04 34.44 23.56
CA TRP A 272 -34.21 33.25 23.74
C TRP A 272 -33.76 33.13 25.22
N ASP A 273 -33.42 31.92 25.65
CA ASP A 273 -32.78 31.68 26.96
C ASP A 273 -31.25 31.82 26.92
N ASP A 274 -30.57 31.54 28.04
CA ASP A 274 -29.11 31.64 28.17
C ASP A 274 -28.35 30.70 27.23
N ASP A 275 -28.96 29.58 26.85
CA ASP A 275 -28.41 28.62 25.89
C ASP A 275 -28.71 29.03 24.44
N GLY A 276 -29.44 30.13 24.22
CA GLY A 276 -29.84 30.61 22.90
C GLY A 276 -31.03 29.86 22.30
N ILE A 277 -31.84 29.17 23.10
CA ILE A 277 -33.04 28.44 22.65
C ILE A 277 -34.26 29.37 22.67
N PRO A 278 -35.05 29.43 21.58
CA PRO A 278 -36.23 30.28 21.53
C PRO A 278 -37.29 29.98 22.61
N THR A 279 -37.72 31.02 23.32
CA THR A 279 -38.77 30.96 24.35
C THR A 279 -40.09 31.60 23.89
N ARG A 280 -40.05 32.56 22.96
CA ARG A 280 -41.25 33.19 22.36
C ARG A 280 -41.17 33.28 20.83
N LEU A 281 -42.33 33.15 20.19
CA LEU A 281 -42.52 33.40 18.75
C LEU A 281 -42.47 34.91 18.45
N ALA A 282 -42.41 35.27 17.17
CA ALA A 282 -42.38 36.66 16.70
C ALA A 282 -43.57 37.51 17.19
N ASP A 283 -44.74 36.88 17.41
CA ASP A 283 -45.95 37.50 17.94
C ASP A 283 -45.98 37.60 19.48
N GLY A 284 -44.92 37.17 20.16
CA GLY A 284 -44.79 37.17 21.62
C GLY A 284 -45.42 35.96 22.32
N THR A 285 -46.05 35.04 21.60
CA THR A 285 -46.62 33.82 22.22
C THR A 285 -45.52 32.84 22.68
N PRO A 286 -45.72 32.12 23.79
CA PRO A 286 -44.75 31.13 24.25
C PRO A 286 -44.59 29.96 23.27
N VAL A 287 -43.34 29.55 23.03
CA VAL A 287 -43.06 28.35 22.23
C VAL A 287 -43.52 27.10 22.99
N SER A 288 -44.17 26.17 22.30
CA SER A 288 -44.68 24.95 22.94
C SER A 288 -43.56 24.06 23.50
N LYS A 289 -43.85 23.32 24.58
CA LYS A 289 -42.89 22.41 25.24
C LYS A 289 -42.29 21.37 24.29
N SER A 290 -43.12 20.83 23.37
CA SER A 290 -42.66 19.88 22.35
C SER A 290 -41.65 20.53 21.39
N ALA A 291 -41.92 21.76 20.95
CA ALA A 291 -41.06 22.48 20.03
C ALA A 291 -39.76 22.96 20.72
N ILE A 292 -39.79 23.30 22.01
CA ILE A 292 -38.59 23.55 22.83
C ILE A 292 -37.73 22.28 22.92
N ASN A 293 -38.33 21.12 23.20
CA ASN A 293 -37.59 19.85 23.29
C ASN A 293 -36.93 19.47 21.95
N LYS A 294 -37.62 19.69 20.82
CA LYS A 294 -37.04 19.49 19.49
C LYS A 294 -35.82 20.39 19.26
N ARG A 295 -35.90 21.67 19.63
CA ARG A 295 -34.78 22.62 19.51
C ARG A 295 -33.62 22.28 20.45
N LYS A 296 -33.89 21.82 21.68
CA LYS A 296 -32.85 21.28 22.59
C LYS A 296 -32.09 20.10 21.99
N LYS A 297 -32.78 19.20 21.27
CA LYS A 297 -32.13 18.10 20.55
C LYS A 297 -31.23 18.60 19.42
N MET A 298 -31.69 19.58 18.64
CA MET A 298 -30.90 20.23 17.59
C MET A 298 -29.67 20.95 18.17
N TRP A 299 -29.84 21.67 19.28
CA TRP A 299 -28.77 22.36 20.00
C TRP A 299 -27.67 21.39 20.46
N LYS A 300 -28.03 20.26 21.07
CA LYS A 300 -27.05 19.24 21.50
C LYS A 300 -26.29 18.64 20.32
N ALA A 301 -26.97 18.41 19.20
CA ALA A 301 -26.32 17.94 17.99
C ALA A 301 -25.34 18.98 17.45
N GLN A 302 -25.73 20.27 17.45
CA GLN A 302 -24.87 21.37 17.04
C GLN A 302 -23.67 21.56 17.97
N GLN A 303 -23.85 21.42 19.28
CA GLN A 303 -22.77 21.48 20.26
C GLN A 303 -21.67 20.46 19.94
N SER A 304 -22.04 19.19 19.73
CA SER A 304 -21.08 18.14 19.38
C SER A 304 -20.39 18.39 18.03
N LEU A 305 -21.12 18.92 17.04
CA LEU A 305 -20.53 19.31 15.75
C LEU A 305 -19.56 20.50 15.90
N HIS A 306 -19.90 21.48 16.72
CA HIS A 306 -19.09 22.67 16.96
C HIS A 306 -17.78 22.34 17.70
N GLU A 307 -17.82 21.46 18.69
CA GLU A 307 -16.61 20.95 19.37
C GLU A 307 -15.65 20.30 18.35
N LYS A 308 -16.15 19.39 17.52
CA LYS A 308 -15.35 18.74 16.46
C LYS A 308 -14.80 19.74 15.44
N TYR A 309 -15.55 20.79 15.12
CA TYR A 309 -15.09 21.87 14.24
C TYR A 309 -13.93 22.64 14.87
N LEU A 310 -14.02 23.01 16.15
CA LEU A 310 -12.98 23.75 16.87
C LEU A 310 -11.67 22.94 16.96
N ASP A 311 -11.76 21.66 17.31
CA ASP A 311 -10.60 20.75 17.34
C ASP A 311 -9.92 20.68 15.96
N TRP A 312 -10.71 20.47 14.91
CA TRP A 312 -10.23 20.47 13.53
C TRP A 312 -9.55 21.79 13.15
N ARG A 313 -10.14 22.93 13.53
CA ARG A 313 -9.58 24.25 13.23
C ARG A 313 -8.27 24.52 13.95
N GLN A 314 -8.12 24.05 15.19
CA GLN A 314 -6.89 24.20 15.97
C GLN A 314 -5.77 23.32 15.42
N SER A 315 -6.07 22.11 14.95
CA SER A 315 -5.08 21.21 14.34
C SER A 315 -4.47 21.70 13.03
N ARG A 316 -4.99 22.79 12.44
CA ARG A 316 -4.55 23.37 11.16
C ARG A 316 -3.74 24.68 11.30
N VAL A 317 -3.54 25.16 12.53
CA VAL A 317 -2.73 26.37 12.85
C VAL A 317 -1.36 25.90 13.33
#